data_AF-A0A8K0JBQ3-F1
#
_entry.id   AF-A0A8K0JBQ3-F1
#
_cell.length_a   1.000
_cell.length_b   1.000
_cell.length_c   1.000
_cell.angle_alpha   90.00
_cell.angle_beta   90.00
_cell.angle_gamma   90.00
#
_symmetry.space_group_name_H-M   'P 1'
#
loop_
_entity.id
_entity.type
_entity.pdbx_description
1 polymer ?
#
loop_
_entity_poly.entity_id
_entity_poly.type
_entity_poly.pdbx_seq_one_letter_code
_entity_poly.pdbx_strand_id
1 'polypeptide(L)'
;MVWVWTVSLPVTVLNSPNVTRYPQHDFGTGRDIAGVVLFVIGFVVESAAVCDKGFFSVSRHPNYFGEIIIQFAIYMIAVSSAADGYVGGQAYKALYATILGPIFLTLLLMFVSGLPLSERPKAKARYEKDNNWQGYKQWLDRTSILIPFPPQLYQKMPVFLKRTVFLEFPMYVFYPPKGGAHDEEQRLAQ
;
A
#
# COMPACT_ATOMS: atom_id res chain seq x y z
N MET A 1 12.19 -0.08 16.87
CA MET A 1 11.71 -1.12 17.82
C MET A 1 10.18 -1.14 17.93
N VAL A 2 9.51 -0.05 18.32
CA VAL A 2 8.03 -0.01 18.42
C VAL A 2 7.33 -0.46 17.13
N TRP A 3 7.80 0.03 15.97
CA TRP A 3 7.30 -0.41 14.66
C TRP A 3 7.28 -1.93 14.48
N VAL A 4 8.45 -2.56 14.64
CA VAL A 4 8.66 -3.97 14.36
C VAL A 4 7.76 -4.82 15.25
N TRP A 5 7.63 -4.40 16.51
CA TRP A 5 6.74 -5.03 17.47
C TRP A 5 5.25 -4.90 17.08
N THR A 6 4.80 -3.73 16.64
CA THR A 6 3.40 -3.54 16.23
C THR A 6 3.04 -4.38 15.00
N VAL A 7 3.98 -4.50 14.05
CA VAL A 7 3.80 -5.30 12.84
C VAL A 7 3.83 -6.80 13.13
N SER A 8 4.62 -7.24 14.12
CA SER A 8 4.65 -8.65 14.52
C SER A 8 3.49 -9.07 15.42
N LEU A 9 2.56 -8.17 15.79
CA LEU A 9 1.44 -8.46 16.69
C LEU A 9 0.57 -9.65 16.26
N PRO A 10 0.15 -9.80 14.98
CA PRO A 10 -0.69 -10.93 14.58
C PRO A 10 -0.04 -12.28 14.91
N VAL A 11 1.23 -12.43 14.57
CA VAL A 11 2.01 -13.65 14.82
C VAL A 11 2.30 -13.82 16.32
N THR A 12 2.66 -12.73 17.00
CA THR A 12 2.99 -12.76 18.43
C THR A 12 1.78 -13.18 19.28
N VAL A 13 0.60 -12.64 18.99
CA VAL A 13 -0.63 -12.96 19.72
C VAL A 13 -1.10 -14.38 19.39
N LEU A 14 -1.06 -14.80 18.11
CA LEU A 14 -1.38 -16.17 17.71
C LEU A 14 -0.55 -17.20 18.48
N ASN A 15 0.75 -16.95 18.64
CA ASN A 15 1.66 -17.86 19.34
C ASN A 15 1.67 -17.70 20.86
N SER A 16 0.82 -16.83 21.43
CA SER A 16 0.79 -16.59 22.87
C SER A 16 0.10 -17.74 23.64
N PRO A 17 0.49 -18.01 24.91
CA PRO A 17 -0.15 -19.03 25.75
C PRO A 17 -1.67 -18.86 25.90
N ASN A 18 -2.16 -17.62 25.81
CA ASN A 18 -3.59 -17.33 25.89
C ASN A 18 -4.37 -17.83 24.66
N VAL A 19 -3.71 -18.01 23.52
CA VAL A 19 -4.29 -18.55 22.28
C VAL A 19 -3.97 -20.05 22.17
N THR A 20 -2.73 -20.45 22.43
CA THR A 20 -2.29 -21.86 22.26
C THR A 20 -2.87 -22.83 23.27
N ARG A 21 -3.48 -22.35 24.37
CA ARG A 21 -4.24 -23.18 25.32
C ARG A 21 -5.53 -23.76 24.75
N TYR A 22 -6.06 -23.20 23.66
CA TYR A 22 -7.26 -23.69 23.00
C TYR A 22 -6.90 -24.80 21.98
N PRO A 23 -7.85 -25.65 21.56
CA PRO A 23 -7.64 -26.51 20.40
C PRO A 23 -7.20 -25.67 19.20
N GLN A 24 -6.18 -26.12 18.48
CA GLN A 24 -5.67 -25.40 17.31
C GLN A 24 -6.50 -25.78 16.07
N HIS A 25 -6.69 -24.84 15.15
CA HIS A 25 -7.34 -25.14 13.88
C HIS A 25 -6.45 -26.04 13.03
N ASP A 26 -7.07 -26.87 12.19
CA ASP A 26 -6.33 -27.57 11.13
C ASP A 26 -6.05 -26.60 10.00
N PHE A 27 -4.80 -26.60 9.50
CA PHE A 27 -4.42 -25.75 8.38
C PHE A 27 -5.14 -26.19 7.11
N GLY A 28 -5.54 -25.22 6.28
CA GLY A 28 -6.15 -25.48 4.98
C GLY A 28 -7.62 -25.08 4.90
N THR A 29 -8.08 -24.25 5.83
CA THR A 29 -9.37 -23.56 5.68
C THR A 29 -9.32 -22.63 4.47
N GLY A 30 -10.49 -22.25 3.93
CA GLY A 30 -10.56 -21.30 2.83
C GLY A 30 -9.89 -19.95 3.15
N ARG A 31 -9.85 -19.55 4.43
CA ARG A 31 -9.17 -18.34 4.90
C ARG A 31 -7.65 -18.48 4.88
N ASP A 32 -7.12 -19.63 5.30
CA ASP A 32 -5.68 -19.88 5.27
C ASP A 32 -5.17 -19.91 3.82
N ILE A 33 -5.91 -20.57 2.93
CA ILE A 33 -5.58 -20.63 1.50
C ILE A 33 -5.62 -19.21 0.90
N ALA A 34 -6.68 -18.44 1.17
CA ALA A 34 -6.77 -17.06 0.70
C ALA A 34 -5.63 -16.19 1.24
N GLY A 35 -5.29 -16.34 2.52
CA GLY A 35 -4.16 -15.66 3.15
C GLY A 35 -2.83 -16.01 2.49
N VAL A 36 -2.55 -17.29 2.24
CA VAL A 36 -1.32 -17.72 1.55
C VAL A 36 -1.26 -17.18 0.12
N VAL A 37 -2.38 -17.22 -0.62
CA VAL A 37 -2.45 -16.66 -1.98
C VAL A 37 -2.15 -15.16 -1.96
N LEU A 38 -2.76 -14.40 -1.04
CA LEU A 38 -2.49 -12.98 -0.88
C LEU A 38 -1.03 -12.73 -0.50
N PHE A 39 -0.46 -13.51 0.41
CA PHE A 39 0.94 -13.41 0.80
C PHE A 39 1.86 -13.59 -0.40
N VAL A 40 1.65 -14.64 -1.21
CA VAL A 40 2.45 -14.91 -2.41
C VAL A 40 2.31 -13.78 -3.42
N ILE A 41 1.10 -13.27 -3.66
CA ILE A 41 0.89 -12.12 -4.55
C ILE A 41 1.65 -10.90 -4.06
N GLY A 42 1.52 -10.55 -2.77
CA GLY A 42 2.20 -9.42 -2.18
C GLY A 42 3.72 -9.55 -2.27
N PHE A 43 4.26 -10.74 -1.95
CA PHE A 43 5.68 -11.05 -2.04
C PHE A 43 6.22 -10.95 -3.47
N VAL A 44 5.48 -11.47 -4.45
CA VAL A 44 5.85 -11.36 -5.87
C VAL A 44 5.83 -9.90 -6.32
N VAL A 45 4.81 -9.12 -5.96
CA VAL A 45 4.72 -7.70 -6.31
C VAL A 45 5.87 -6.91 -5.68
N GLU A 46 6.18 -7.17 -4.41
CA GLU A 46 7.28 -6.52 -3.71
C GLU A 46 8.64 -6.86 -4.32
N SER A 47 8.89 -8.15 -4.57
CA SER A 47 10.16 -8.63 -5.14
C SER A 47 10.34 -8.22 -6.60
N ALA A 48 9.27 -8.25 -7.39
CA ALA A 48 9.31 -7.82 -8.79
C ALA A 48 9.48 -6.29 -8.93
N ALA A 49 9.04 -5.53 -7.93
CA ALA A 49 9.30 -4.11 -7.79
C ALA A 49 10.75 -3.77 -7.40
N VAL A 50 11.69 -4.72 -7.49
CA VAL A 50 13.14 -4.45 -7.41
C VAL A 50 13.74 -4.34 -8.82
N CYS A 51 13.09 -4.93 -9.83
CA CYS A 51 13.50 -4.78 -11.23
C CYS A 51 12.72 -3.60 -11.84
N ASP A 52 13.42 -2.53 -12.24
CA ASP A 52 12.86 -1.32 -12.88
C ASP A 52 12.06 -1.55 -14.19
N LYS A 53 11.77 -2.80 -14.55
CA LYS A 53 11.03 -3.22 -15.74
C LYS A 53 9.85 -4.10 -15.32
N GLY A 54 8.62 -3.58 -15.43
CA GLY A 54 7.40 -4.33 -15.13
C GLY A 54 6.43 -3.51 -14.28
N PHE A 55 6.36 -3.78 -12.98
CA PHE A 55 5.36 -3.17 -12.09
C PHE A 55 5.52 -1.65 -11.93
N PHE A 56 6.73 -1.10 -12.04
CA PHE A 56 6.93 0.34 -12.03
C PHE A 56 6.35 1.08 -13.24
N SER A 57 6.03 0.35 -14.32
CA SER A 57 5.35 0.93 -15.48
C SER A 57 3.84 1.16 -15.24
N VAL A 58 3.28 0.50 -14.23
CA VAL A 58 1.83 0.52 -13.93
C VAL A 58 1.51 1.11 -12.55
N SER A 59 2.50 1.23 -11.65
CA SER A 59 2.39 1.89 -10.35
C SER A 59 3.72 2.55 -9.99
N ARG A 60 3.70 3.66 -9.24
CA ARG A 60 4.90 4.35 -8.77
C ARG A 60 5.57 3.66 -7.58
N HIS A 61 4.76 3.04 -6.72
CA HIS A 61 5.20 2.33 -5.52
C HIS A 61 4.57 0.94 -5.39
N PRO A 62 4.79 0.04 -6.36
CA PRO A 62 4.28 -1.33 -6.29
C PRO A 62 4.86 -2.08 -5.08
N ASN A 63 6.09 -1.79 -4.67
CA ASN A 63 6.70 -2.39 -3.49
C ASN A 63 5.90 -2.12 -2.19
N TYR A 64 5.45 -0.88 -1.97
CA TYR A 64 4.63 -0.55 -0.80
C TYR A 64 3.26 -1.21 -0.84
N PHE A 65 2.69 -1.39 -2.03
CA PHE A 65 1.45 -2.15 -2.19
C PHE A 65 1.64 -3.63 -1.82
N GLY A 66 2.75 -4.24 -2.26
CA GLY A 66 3.12 -5.61 -1.90
C GLY A 66 3.24 -5.78 -0.38
N GLU A 67 3.99 -4.90 0.28
CA GLU A 67 4.15 -4.91 1.75
C GLU A 67 2.80 -4.80 2.48
N ILE A 68 1.90 -3.92 2.02
CA ILE A 68 0.55 -3.80 2.60
C ILE A 68 -0.21 -5.13 2.45
N ILE A 69 -0.22 -5.73 1.26
CA ILE A 69 -0.91 -7.01 1.02
C ILE A 69 -0.36 -8.11 1.93
N ILE A 70 0.97 -8.25 2.02
CA ILE A 70 1.62 -9.26 2.86
C ILE A 70 1.13 -9.17 4.30
N GLN A 71 0.94 -7.95 4.80
CA GLN A 71 0.66 -7.72 6.21
C GLN A 71 -0.80 -7.97 6.53
N PHE A 72 -1.70 -7.62 5.61
CA PHE A 72 -3.09 -8.06 5.68
C PHE A 72 -3.23 -9.59 5.51
N ALA A 73 -2.37 -10.23 4.70
CA ALA A 73 -2.34 -11.67 4.53
C ALA A 73 -1.90 -12.40 5.81
N ILE A 74 -0.81 -11.94 6.46
CA ILE A 74 -0.36 -12.46 7.76
C ILE A 74 -1.45 -12.32 8.81
N TYR A 75 -2.12 -11.16 8.87
CA TYR A 75 -3.25 -10.95 9.76
C TYR A 75 -4.40 -11.93 9.47
N MET A 76 -4.75 -12.14 8.20
CA MET A 76 -5.83 -13.06 7.80
C MET A 76 -5.55 -14.50 8.25
N ILE A 77 -4.30 -14.96 8.12
CA ILE A 77 -3.87 -16.28 8.59
C ILE A 77 -3.89 -16.32 10.13
N ALA A 78 -3.41 -15.27 10.81
CA ALA A 78 -3.38 -15.27 12.27
C ALA A 78 -4.78 -15.27 12.90
N VAL A 79 -5.74 -14.57 12.28
CA VAL A 79 -7.09 -14.45 12.82
C VAL A 79 -7.98 -15.67 12.52
N SER A 80 -7.57 -16.62 11.66
CA SER A 80 -8.41 -17.78 11.30
C SER A 80 -8.77 -18.63 12.51
N SER A 81 -7.84 -18.84 13.46
CA SER A 81 -8.12 -19.51 14.75
C SER A 81 -9.27 -18.87 15.56
N ALA A 82 -9.39 -17.54 15.53
CA ALA A 82 -10.51 -16.84 16.16
C ALA A 82 -11.78 -16.88 15.28
N ALA A 83 -11.62 -16.72 13.97
CA ALA A 83 -12.74 -16.65 13.02
C ALA A 83 -13.48 -17.99 12.85
N ASP A 84 -12.76 -19.11 12.99
CA ASP A 84 -13.29 -20.47 12.89
C ASP A 84 -13.83 -20.99 14.24
N GLY A 85 -13.81 -20.16 15.28
CA GLY A 85 -14.43 -20.46 16.57
C GLY A 85 -13.58 -21.31 17.52
N TYR A 86 -12.31 -21.57 17.19
CA TYR A 86 -11.39 -22.32 18.06
C TYR A 86 -10.98 -21.53 19.30
N VAL A 87 -10.91 -20.20 19.19
CA VAL A 87 -10.47 -19.31 20.25
C VAL A 87 -11.61 -18.44 20.76
N GLY A 88 -11.81 -18.41 22.08
CA GLY A 88 -12.84 -17.61 22.75
C GLY A 88 -12.31 -16.57 23.74
N GLY A 89 -13.23 -15.73 24.26
CA GLY A 89 -12.97 -14.81 25.37
C GLY A 89 -11.99 -13.68 25.03
N GLN A 90 -11.01 -13.44 25.92
CA GLN A 90 -10.03 -12.36 25.72
C GLN A 90 -9.07 -12.63 24.55
N ALA A 91 -8.73 -13.90 24.31
CA ALA A 91 -7.83 -14.29 23.24
C ALA A 91 -8.43 -14.01 21.85
N TYR A 92 -9.74 -14.24 21.69
CA TYR A 92 -10.50 -13.84 20.50
C TYR A 92 -10.37 -12.33 20.25
N LYS A 93 -10.66 -11.52 21.28
CA LYS A 93 -10.58 -10.05 21.17
C LYS A 93 -9.16 -9.59 20.84
N ALA A 94 -8.16 -10.20 21.45
CA ALA A 94 -6.76 -9.88 21.20
C ALA A 94 -6.35 -10.17 19.75
N LEU A 95 -6.74 -11.33 19.20
CA LEU A 95 -6.46 -11.69 17.80
C LEU A 95 -7.07 -10.69 16.82
N TYR A 96 -8.34 -10.32 17.00
CA TYR A 96 -8.96 -9.30 16.15
C TYR A 96 -8.31 -7.91 16.31
N ALA A 97 -7.90 -7.54 17.52
CA ALA A 97 -7.21 -6.28 17.78
C ALA A 97 -5.84 -6.18 17.08
N THR A 98 -5.24 -7.30 16.67
CA THR A 98 -3.97 -7.28 15.91
C THR A 98 -4.09 -6.65 14.51
N ILE A 99 -5.32 -6.39 14.01
CA ILE A 99 -5.57 -5.60 12.78
C ILE A 99 -4.91 -4.22 12.86
N LEU A 100 -4.68 -3.71 14.07
CA LEU A 100 -3.94 -2.46 14.30
C LEU A 100 -2.54 -2.53 13.71
N GLY A 101 -1.90 -3.70 13.62
CA GLY A 101 -0.60 -3.89 12.99
C GLY A 101 -0.59 -3.49 11.52
N PRO A 102 -1.33 -4.21 10.64
CA PRO A 102 -1.44 -3.88 9.22
C PRO A 102 -1.93 -2.46 8.95
N ILE A 103 -2.91 -1.96 9.73
CA ILE A 103 -3.41 -0.58 9.59
C ILE A 103 -2.31 0.44 9.93
N PHE A 104 -1.62 0.25 11.05
CA PHE A 104 -0.53 1.12 11.48
C PHE A 104 0.59 1.18 10.44
N LEU A 105 0.99 0.03 9.92
CA LEU A 105 1.97 -0.08 8.85
C LEU A 105 1.52 0.68 7.59
N THR A 106 0.27 0.47 7.17
CA THR A 106 -0.32 1.15 6.00
C THR A 106 -0.26 2.67 6.17
N LEU A 107 -0.66 3.19 7.34
CA LEU A 107 -0.61 4.62 7.64
C LEU A 107 0.81 5.16 7.59
N LEU A 108 1.79 4.42 8.10
CA LEU A 108 3.17 4.87 8.09
C LEU A 108 3.77 4.91 6.68
N LEU A 109 3.51 3.89 5.88
CA LEU A 109 3.93 3.86 4.48
C LEU A 109 3.27 5.00 3.70
N MET A 110 2.00 5.31 3.98
CA MET A 110 1.29 6.37 3.27
C MET A 110 1.64 7.78 3.72
N PHE A 111 1.89 8.02 5.00
CA PHE A 111 1.95 9.39 5.54
C PHE A 111 3.29 9.79 6.17
N VAL A 112 4.08 8.84 6.68
CA VAL A 112 5.27 9.18 7.47
C VAL A 112 6.55 8.92 6.71
N SER A 113 6.81 7.66 6.33
CA SER A 113 8.13 7.24 5.85
C SER A 113 8.18 6.82 4.38
N GLY A 114 7.06 6.39 3.79
CA GLY A 114 7.07 5.79 2.45
C GLY A 114 6.83 6.82 1.34
N LEU A 115 5.55 7.05 1.03
CA LEU A 115 5.13 7.75 -0.19
C LEU A 115 5.54 9.23 -0.24
N PRO A 116 5.29 10.10 0.76
CA PRO A 116 5.56 11.53 0.62
C PRO A 116 7.05 11.85 0.52
N LEU A 117 7.88 11.11 1.24
CA LEU A 117 9.33 11.31 1.27
C LEU A 117 10.00 10.83 -0.02
N SER A 118 9.49 9.75 -0.63
CA SER A 118 10.04 9.22 -1.88
C SER A 118 9.52 9.94 -3.12
N GLU A 119 8.23 10.28 -3.17
CA GLU A 119 7.61 10.91 -4.34
C GLU A 119 8.09 12.34 -4.55
N ARG A 120 8.15 13.18 -3.51
CA ARG A 120 8.43 14.62 -3.69
C ARG A 120 9.78 14.90 -4.38
N PRO A 121 10.91 14.30 -3.95
CA PRO A 121 12.19 14.50 -4.63
C PRO A 121 12.19 13.96 -6.06
N LYS A 122 11.58 12.79 -6.30
CA LYS A 122 11.50 12.18 -7.64
C LYS A 122 10.63 13.00 -8.59
N ALA A 123 9.48 13.47 -8.11
CA ALA A 123 8.57 14.33 -8.85
C ALA A 123 9.23 15.66 -9.22
N LYS A 124 9.93 16.29 -8.26
CA LYS A 124 10.70 17.50 -8.49
C LYS A 124 11.82 17.28 -9.52
N ALA A 125 12.63 16.24 -9.37
CA ALA A 125 13.71 15.94 -10.30
C ALA A 125 13.20 15.64 -11.72
N ARG A 126 12.05 14.95 -11.85
CA ARG A 126 11.41 14.68 -13.14
C ARG A 126 10.91 15.96 -13.82
N TYR A 127 10.32 16.87 -13.04
CA TYR A 127 9.89 18.17 -13.55
C TYR A 127 11.11 19.02 -14.00
N GLU A 128 12.15 19.11 -13.18
CA GLU A 128 13.32 19.96 -13.43
C GLU A 128 14.18 19.46 -14.60
N LYS A 129 14.19 18.16 -14.89
CA LYS A 129 15.02 17.57 -15.96
C LYS A 129 14.68 18.14 -17.35
N ASP A 130 13.39 18.28 -17.66
CA ASP A 130 12.92 18.70 -18.99
C ASP A 130 12.12 20.02 -18.95
N ASN A 131 11.95 20.62 -17.76
CA ASN A 131 11.06 21.76 -17.47
C ASN A 131 9.67 21.63 -18.14
N ASN A 132 9.20 20.40 -18.29
CA ASN A 132 8.03 20.05 -19.10
C ASN A 132 6.87 19.66 -18.19
N TRP A 133 5.99 20.62 -17.92
CA TRP A 133 4.80 20.39 -17.12
C TRP A 133 3.86 19.36 -17.75
N GLN A 134 3.65 19.40 -19.07
CA GLN A 134 2.76 18.47 -19.76
C GLN A 134 3.24 17.03 -19.63
N GLY A 135 4.53 16.77 -19.82
CA GLY A 135 5.13 15.45 -19.68
C GLY A 135 5.01 14.91 -18.26
N TYR A 136 5.25 15.77 -17.26
CA TYR A 136 5.06 15.43 -15.85
C TYR A 136 3.59 15.11 -15.51
N LYS A 137 2.65 15.94 -15.98
CA LYS A 137 1.21 15.73 -15.78
C LYS A 137 0.73 14.44 -16.44
N GLN A 138 1.18 14.15 -17.67
CA GLN A 138 0.86 12.89 -18.34
C GLN A 138 1.39 11.67 -17.58
N TRP A 139 2.58 11.77 -16.99
CA TRP A 139 3.13 10.69 -16.17
C TRP A 139 2.29 10.45 -14.91
N LEU A 140 1.89 11.51 -14.20
CA LEU A 140 0.97 11.42 -13.05
C LEU A 140 -0.37 10.80 -13.46
N ASP A 141 -0.93 11.22 -14.59
CA ASP A 141 -2.23 10.75 -15.04
C ASP A 141 -2.25 9.30 -15.52
N ARG A 142 -1.09 8.75 -15.92
CA ARG A 142 -0.95 7.38 -16.43
C ARG A 142 -0.46 6.38 -15.39
N THR A 143 0.19 6.84 -14.32
CA THR A 143 0.85 5.97 -13.34
C THR A 143 0.20 6.10 -11.98
N SER A 144 -0.50 5.05 -11.54
CA SER A 144 -1.10 5.02 -10.20
C SER A 144 -0.02 5.10 -9.12
N ILE A 145 -0.38 5.55 -7.92
CA ILE A 145 0.61 5.71 -6.86
C ILE A 145 0.96 4.39 -6.17
N LEU A 146 -0.06 3.61 -5.80
CA LEU A 146 0.08 2.42 -4.96
C LEU A 146 -0.40 1.16 -5.69
N ILE A 147 -1.70 1.10 -6.00
CA ILE A 147 -2.34 -0.07 -6.60
C ILE A 147 -1.94 -0.20 -8.09
N PRO A 148 -1.25 -1.27 -8.51
CA PRO A 148 -0.94 -1.52 -9.93
C PRO A 148 -2.19 -1.50 -10.80
N PHE A 149 -2.22 -0.62 -11.80
CA PHE A 149 -3.40 -0.49 -12.66
C PHE A 149 -3.03 -0.17 -14.11
N PRO A 150 -3.76 -0.70 -15.11
CA PRO A 150 -3.46 -0.42 -16.51
C PRO A 150 -3.50 1.09 -16.84
N PRO A 151 -2.42 1.66 -17.41
CA PRO A 151 -2.32 3.10 -17.67
C PRO A 151 -3.43 3.66 -18.57
N GLN A 152 -3.91 2.87 -19.52
CA GLN A 152 -4.96 3.27 -20.47
C GLN A 152 -6.30 3.52 -19.77
N LEU A 153 -6.57 2.78 -18.70
CA LEU A 153 -7.77 2.94 -17.90
C LEU A 153 -7.57 4.04 -16.88
N TYR A 154 -6.41 4.08 -16.20
CA TYR A 154 -6.11 5.08 -15.19
C TYR A 154 -6.21 6.52 -15.73
N GLN A 155 -5.70 6.75 -16.95
CA GLN A 155 -5.71 8.07 -17.59
C GLN A 155 -7.12 8.62 -17.79
N LYS A 156 -8.12 7.75 -18.01
CA LYS A 156 -9.50 8.16 -18.25
C LYS A 156 -10.30 8.36 -16.95
N MET A 157 -9.75 8.01 -15.79
CA MET A 157 -10.48 8.09 -14.53
C MET A 157 -10.59 9.53 -14.03
N PRO A 158 -11.76 9.95 -13.51
CA PRO A 158 -11.90 11.24 -12.86
C PRO A 158 -11.01 11.33 -11.62
N VAL A 159 -10.49 12.53 -11.36
CA VAL A 159 -9.55 12.82 -10.26
C VAL A 159 -10.11 12.40 -8.89
N PHE A 160 -11.42 12.50 -8.67
CA PHE A 160 -12.06 12.04 -7.44
C PHE A 160 -11.83 10.54 -7.16
N LEU A 161 -11.93 9.69 -8.19
CA LEU A 161 -11.71 8.25 -8.04
C LEU A 161 -10.22 7.95 -7.81
N LYS A 162 -9.32 8.68 -8.48
CA LYS A 162 -7.88 8.55 -8.22
C LYS A 162 -7.53 8.89 -6.77
N ARG A 163 -8.11 9.97 -6.24
CA ARG A 163 -7.88 10.43 -4.86
C ARG A 163 -8.46 9.51 -3.80
N THR A 164 -9.59 8.86 -4.07
CA THR A 164 -10.30 8.03 -3.08
C THR A 164 -9.93 6.56 -3.16
N VAL A 165 -9.99 5.96 -4.34
CA VAL A 165 -9.76 4.51 -4.53
C VAL A 165 -8.28 4.19 -4.60
N PHE A 166 -7.50 5.01 -5.31
CA PHE A 166 -6.06 4.80 -5.47
C PHE A 166 -5.24 5.53 -4.41
N LEU A 167 -5.91 6.20 -3.46
CA LEU A 167 -5.29 6.94 -2.37
C LEU A 167 -4.29 8.00 -2.87
N GLU A 168 -4.55 8.59 -4.03
CA GLU A 168 -3.67 9.61 -4.61
C GLU A 168 -3.91 10.98 -3.96
N PHE A 169 -3.44 11.17 -2.73
CA PHE A 169 -3.63 12.42 -2.01
C PHE A 169 -2.85 13.58 -2.64
N PRO A 170 -3.38 14.83 -2.60
CA PRO A 170 -2.71 16.01 -3.13
C PRO A 170 -1.30 16.24 -2.57
N MET A 171 -1.02 15.73 -1.37
CA MET A 171 0.28 15.87 -0.70
C MET A 171 1.45 15.19 -1.44
N TYR A 172 1.16 14.23 -2.33
CA TYR A 172 2.14 13.51 -3.13
C TYR A 172 2.52 14.23 -4.43
N VAL A 173 1.69 15.17 -4.88
CA VAL A 173 1.91 15.90 -6.13
C VAL A 173 2.79 17.11 -5.86
N PHE A 174 3.88 17.24 -6.62
CA PHE A 174 4.66 18.47 -6.66
C PHE A 174 4.00 19.48 -7.61
N TYR A 175 3.80 20.70 -7.11
CA TYR A 175 3.36 21.85 -7.91
C TYR A 175 4.50 22.87 -7.97
N PRO A 176 4.91 23.34 -9.17
CA PRO A 176 5.94 24.36 -9.30
C PRO A 176 5.50 25.70 -8.69
N PRO A 177 6.44 26.57 -8.26
CA PRO A 177 6.13 27.89 -7.73
C PRO A 177 5.36 28.76 -8.73
N LYS A 178 4.52 29.68 -8.22
CA LYS A 178 3.79 30.65 -9.03
C LYS A 178 4.76 31.48 -9.89
N GLY A 179 4.51 31.56 -11.20
CA GLY A 179 5.37 32.17 -12.21
C GLY A 179 6.25 31.18 -13.01
N GLY A 180 6.13 29.87 -12.78
CA GLY A 180 6.80 28.84 -13.59
C GLY A 180 6.03 28.48 -14.86
N ALA A 181 6.59 27.56 -15.67
CA ALA A 181 6.03 27.10 -16.95
C ALA A 181 4.55 26.66 -16.87
N HIS A 182 4.11 26.16 -15.72
CA HIS A 182 2.70 25.85 -15.42
C HIS A 182 1.75 27.05 -15.58
N ASP A 183 2.14 28.22 -15.07
CA ASP A 183 1.30 29.43 -15.09
C ASP A 183 1.34 30.10 -16.46
N GLU A 184 2.45 29.96 -17.18
CA GLU A 184 2.61 30.40 -18.56
C GLU A 184 1.72 29.58 -19.51
N GLU A 185 1.69 28.25 -19.36
CA GLU A 185 0.79 27.39 -20.14
C GLU A 185 -0.69 27.63 -19.82
N GLN A 186 -1.06 27.83 -18.55
CA GLN A 186 -2.44 28.17 -18.19
C GLN A 186 -2.88 29.52 -18.75
N ARG A 187 -1.96 30.48 -18.90
CA ARG A 187 -2.22 31.76 -19.58
C ARG A 187 -2.34 31.61 -21.10
N LEU A 188 -1.58 30.69 -21.71
CA LEU A 188 -1.66 30.40 -23.15
C LEU A 188 -2.89 29.57 -23.54
N ALA A 189 -3.50 28.87 -22.59
CA ALA A 189 -4.69 28.03 -22.81
C ALA A 189 -6.03 28.73 -22.52
N GLN A 190 -6.01 30.02 -22.15
CA GLN A 190 -7.17 30.91 -21.99
C GLN A 190 -7.29 31.85 -23.18
#